data_AF-A0A202DRH2-F1
#
_entry.id   AF-A0A202DRH2-F1
#
_cell.length_a   1.000
_cell.length_b   1.000
_cell.length_c   1.000
_cell.angle_alpha   90.00
_cell.angle_beta   90.00
_cell.angle_gamma   90.00
#
_symmetry.space_group_name_H-M   'P 1'
#
loop_
_entity.id
_entity.type
_entity.pdbx_description
1 polymer ?
#
loop_
_entity_poly.entity_id
_entity_poly.type
_entity_poly.pdbx_seq_one_letter_code
_entity_poly.pdbx_strand_id
1 'polypeptide(L)'
;MAYKNIEDRKAASKRHYYANKLKYLERNQKYRKYIKDLVRDIKEKTPCADCGVNYPYYVMDFDHLENQEKSNIISFFAQTGRVGALKLELAKCEVVCSNCHRARTHKRLE
;
A
#
# COMPACT_ATOMS: atom_id res chain seq x y z
N MET A 1 28.77 -0.23 25.69
CA MET A 1 28.07 -0.67 24.46
C MET A 1 27.91 -2.19 24.53
N ALA A 2 26.70 -2.74 24.35
CA ALA A 2 26.39 -4.16 24.65
C ALA A 2 27.07 -5.21 23.74
N TYR A 3 27.77 -4.78 22.68
CA TYR A 3 28.47 -5.66 21.75
C TYR A 3 29.87 -5.10 21.44
N LYS A 4 30.88 -5.98 21.41
CA LYS A 4 32.29 -5.61 21.22
C LYS A 4 32.67 -5.39 19.76
N ASN A 5 32.00 -6.03 18.80
CA ASN A 5 32.28 -5.88 17.37
C ASN A 5 30.98 -5.96 16.52
N ILE A 6 31.09 -5.63 15.24
CA ILE A 6 29.96 -5.62 14.30
C ILE A 6 29.43 -7.04 14.03
N GLU A 7 30.30 -8.05 14.08
CA GLU A 7 29.95 -9.44 13.81
C GLU A 7 29.07 -10.05 14.90
N ASP A 8 29.41 -9.81 16.16
CA ASP A 8 28.63 -10.24 17.32
C ASP A 8 27.23 -9.62 17.29
N ARG A 9 27.14 -8.34 16.90
CA ARG A 9 25.86 -7.65 16.69
C ARG A 9 25.05 -8.30 15.57
N LYS A 10 25.68 -8.65 14.44
CA LYS A 10 25.01 -9.34 13.31
C LYS A 10 24.54 -10.74 13.72
N ALA A 11 25.36 -11.50 14.44
CA ALA A 11 25.03 -12.85 14.92
C ALA A 11 23.87 -12.82 15.93
N ALA A 12 23.89 -11.86 16.87
CA ALA A 12 22.79 -11.66 17.81
C ALA A 12 21.47 -11.28 17.09
N SER A 13 21.53 -10.36 16.12
CA SER A 13 20.38 -9.99 15.29
C SER A 13 19.82 -11.18 14.50
N LYS A 14 20.72 -12.00 13.90
CA LYS A 14 20.35 -13.22 13.17
C LYS A 14 19.63 -14.23 14.08
N ARG A 15 20.19 -14.51 15.27
CA ARG A 15 19.55 -15.41 16.27
C ARG A 15 18.17 -14.89 16.70
N HIS A 16 18.08 -13.60 17.01
CA HIS A 16 16.82 -12.97 17.39
C HIS A 16 15.77 -13.07 16.26
N TYR A 17 16.17 -12.83 15.01
CA TYR A 17 15.29 -12.96 13.86
C TYR A 17 14.76 -14.39 13.69
N TYR A 18 15.62 -15.41 13.76
CA TYR A 18 15.17 -16.81 13.64
C TYR A 18 14.26 -17.22 14.79
N ALA A 19 14.58 -16.83 16.04
CA ALA A 19 13.75 -17.12 17.20
C ALA A 19 12.35 -16.46 17.12
N ASN A 20 12.24 -15.30 16.48
CA ASN A 20 10.98 -14.55 16.36
C ASN A 20 10.35 -14.63 14.96
N LYS A 21 10.89 -15.46 14.05
CA LYS A 21 10.48 -15.49 12.64
C LYS A 21 8.99 -15.71 12.47
N LEU A 22 8.42 -16.70 13.18
CA LEU A 22 7.00 -17.02 13.13
C LEU A 22 6.13 -15.85 13.61
N LYS A 23 6.51 -15.20 14.72
CA LYS A 23 5.84 -14.01 15.25
C LYS A 23 5.81 -12.86 14.24
N TYR A 24 6.92 -12.64 13.51
CA TYR A 24 6.96 -11.64 12.43
C TYR A 24 6.06 -12.02 11.25
N LEU A 25 6.06 -13.28 10.84
CA LEU A 25 5.22 -13.78 9.74
C LEU A 25 3.73 -13.64 10.07
N GLU A 26 3.29 -14.09 11.26
CA GLU A 26 1.91 -13.97 11.71
C GLU A 26 1.47 -12.51 11.81
N ARG A 27 2.31 -11.65 12.40
CA ARG A 27 2.05 -10.20 12.47
C ARG A 27 1.89 -9.62 11.07
N ASN A 28 2.78 -9.95 10.15
CA ASN A 28 2.73 -9.46 8.77
C ASN A 28 1.48 -9.98 8.03
N GLN A 29 1.05 -11.22 8.26
CA GLN A 29 -0.18 -11.76 7.67
C GLN A 29 -1.43 -11.03 8.17
N LYS A 30 -1.60 -10.92 9.50
CA LYS A 30 -2.73 -10.18 10.12
C LYS A 30 -2.77 -8.75 9.59
N TYR A 31 -1.61 -8.13 9.48
CA TYR A 31 -1.49 -6.77 8.99
C TYR A 31 -1.86 -6.63 7.51
N ARG A 32 -1.36 -7.51 6.63
CA ARG A 32 -1.72 -7.50 5.20
C ARG A 32 -3.21 -7.68 4.99
N LYS A 33 -3.86 -8.51 5.82
CA LYS A 33 -5.32 -8.67 5.81
C LYS A 33 -6.02 -7.36 6.15
N TYR A 34 -5.64 -6.71 7.26
CA TYR A 34 -6.19 -5.41 7.66
C TYR A 34 -6.08 -4.35 6.56
N ILE A 35 -4.92 -4.25 5.88
CA ILE A 35 -4.74 -3.29 4.80
C ILE A 35 -5.63 -3.60 3.59
N LYS A 36 -5.74 -4.88 3.22
CA LYS A 36 -6.64 -5.29 2.14
C LYS A 36 -8.09 -4.92 2.44
N ASP A 37 -8.53 -5.16 3.67
CA ASP A 37 -9.89 -4.82 4.12
C ASP A 37 -10.10 -3.30 4.08
N LEU A 38 -9.15 -2.49 4.58
CA LEU A 38 -9.21 -1.03 4.52
C LEU A 38 -9.30 -0.51 3.08
N VAL A 39 -8.48 -1.04 2.17
CA VAL A 39 -8.48 -0.64 0.75
C VAL A 39 -9.79 -1.00 0.07
N ARG A 40 -10.33 -2.19 0.35
CA ARG A 40 -11.64 -2.61 -0.16
C ARG A 40 -12.72 -1.64 0.32
N ASP A 41 -12.79 -1.38 1.62
CA ASP A 41 -13.80 -0.51 2.22
C ASP A 41 -13.79 0.90 1.62
N ILE A 42 -12.61 1.46 1.36
CA ILE A 42 -12.48 2.77 0.71
C ILE A 42 -13.08 2.73 -0.70
N LYS A 43 -12.73 1.71 -1.49
CA LYS A 43 -13.21 1.58 -2.87
C LYS A 43 -14.71 1.29 -2.97
N GLU A 44 -15.30 0.57 -2.01
CA GLU A 44 -16.75 0.28 -2.01
C GLU A 44 -17.60 1.48 -1.60
N LYS A 45 -17.06 2.34 -0.72
CA LYS A 45 -17.77 3.52 -0.19
C LYS A 45 -17.60 4.77 -1.04
N THR A 46 -16.66 4.77 -1.98
CA THR A 46 -16.30 5.96 -2.76
C THR A 46 -16.69 5.74 -4.23
N PRO A 47 -17.65 6.51 -4.77
CA PRO A 47 -17.97 6.44 -6.19
C PRO A 47 -16.81 6.95 -7.04
N CYS A 48 -16.81 6.63 -8.33
CA CYS A 48 -15.79 7.11 -9.25
C CYS A 48 -15.80 8.66 -9.29
N ALA A 49 -14.65 9.31 -9.08
CA ALA A 49 -14.54 10.76 -9.11
C ALA A 49 -14.92 11.39 -10.46
N ASP A 50 -14.74 10.65 -11.57
CA ASP A 50 -15.02 11.16 -12.92
C ASP A 50 -16.46 10.92 -13.38
N CYS A 51 -16.98 9.70 -13.21
CA CYS A 51 -18.31 9.34 -13.72
C CYS A 51 -19.40 9.29 -12.64
N GLY A 52 -19.04 9.42 -11.36
CA GLY A 52 -19.98 9.39 -10.23
C GLY A 52 -20.64 8.04 -9.96
N VAL A 53 -20.40 7.03 -10.79
CA VAL A 53 -20.99 5.70 -10.65
C VAL A 53 -20.25 4.92 -9.56
N ASN A 54 -21.02 4.24 -8.71
CA ASN A 54 -20.47 3.31 -7.74
C ASN A 54 -20.28 1.94 -8.40
N TYR A 55 -19.08 1.37 -8.26
CA TYR A 55 -18.76 0.05 -8.76
C TYR A 55 -18.20 -0.84 -7.65
N PRO A 56 -18.22 -2.17 -7.83
CA PRO A 56 -17.51 -3.07 -6.93
C PRO A 56 -16.02 -2.73 -6.83
N TYR A 57 -15.42 -2.93 -5.65
CA TYR A 57 -14.04 -2.53 -5.37
C TYR A 57 -12.99 -3.06 -6.36
N TYR A 58 -13.26 -4.20 -7.01
CA TYR A 58 -12.30 -4.86 -7.91
C TYR A 58 -12.20 -4.21 -9.30
N VAL A 59 -13.10 -3.28 -9.65
CA VAL A 59 -13.00 -2.45 -10.88
C VAL A 59 -12.70 -0.97 -10.59
N MET A 60 -12.45 -0.66 -9.32
CA MET A 60 -12.08 0.68 -8.86
C MET A 60 -10.57 0.73 -8.66
N ASP A 61 -9.95 1.84 -9.04
CA ASP A 61 -8.51 2.10 -8.97
C ASP A 61 -8.23 3.41 -8.23
N PHE A 62 -7.02 3.52 -7.66
CA PHE A 62 -6.54 4.78 -7.10
C PHE A 62 -5.69 5.47 -8.16
N ASP A 63 -6.13 6.64 -8.62
CA ASP A 63 -5.38 7.51 -9.54
C ASP A 63 -4.68 8.61 -8.73
N HIS A 64 -3.38 8.78 -8.92
CA HIS A 64 -2.64 9.89 -8.32
C HIS A 64 -3.02 11.20 -9.04
N LEU A 65 -3.32 12.24 -8.26
CA LEU A 65 -3.49 13.60 -8.77
C LEU A 65 -2.17 14.09 -9.38
N GLU A 66 -2.23 14.75 -10.54
CA GLU A 66 -1.08 15.14 -11.38
C GLU A 66 0.06 15.85 -10.59
N ASN A 67 1.30 15.62 -11.03
CA ASN A 67 2.60 16.10 -10.48
C ASN A 67 3.24 15.29 -9.33
N GLN A 68 2.76 14.08 -9.03
CA GLN A 68 3.52 13.15 -8.18
C GLN A 68 3.96 11.97 -9.06
N GLU A 69 5.27 11.76 -9.21
CA GLU A 69 5.83 10.68 -10.03
C GLU A 69 5.15 9.34 -9.72
N LYS A 70 4.71 8.69 -10.79
CA LYS A 70 3.76 7.58 -10.75
C LYS A 70 4.34 6.30 -10.15
N SER A 71 3.38 5.58 -9.56
CA SER A 71 3.14 4.14 -9.70
C SER A 71 3.89 3.20 -8.75
N ASN A 72 3.07 2.40 -8.06
CA ASN A 72 3.41 1.29 -7.16
C ASN A 72 3.65 1.63 -5.69
N ILE A 73 3.60 2.88 -5.29
CA ILE A 73 3.83 3.25 -3.89
C ILE A 73 2.73 2.66 -2.96
N ILE A 74 1.47 2.70 -3.37
CA ILE A 74 0.35 2.16 -2.58
C ILE A 74 0.42 0.64 -2.48
N SER A 75 0.60 -0.06 -3.60
CA SER A 75 0.76 -1.53 -3.63
C SER A 75 1.99 -1.98 -2.83
N PHE A 76 3.09 -1.22 -2.91
CA PHE A 76 4.32 -1.46 -2.15
C PHE A 76 4.14 -1.20 -0.65
N PHE A 77 3.48 -0.12 -0.24
CA PHE A 77 3.22 0.18 1.17
C PHE A 77 2.20 -0.77 1.80
N ALA A 78 1.22 -1.22 1.02
CA ALA A 78 0.32 -2.28 1.43
C ALA A 78 1.07 -3.61 1.68
N GLN A 79 2.14 -3.87 0.92
CA GLN A 79 2.96 -5.08 1.08
C GLN A 79 3.99 -4.98 2.21
N THR A 80 4.59 -3.80 2.42
CA THR A 80 5.71 -3.55 3.35
C THR A 80 5.29 -3.16 4.76
N GLY A 81 4.03 -2.81 4.97
CA GLY A 81 3.50 -2.68 6.33
C GLY A 81 3.63 -1.29 6.95
N ARG A 82 3.56 -0.21 6.15
CA ARG A 82 3.70 1.18 6.63
C ARG A 82 2.36 1.93 6.54
N VAL A 83 1.44 1.71 7.49
CA VAL A 83 0.09 2.36 7.51
C VAL A 83 0.20 3.87 7.36
N GLY A 84 1.13 4.51 8.09
CA GLY A 84 1.29 5.96 8.05
C GLY A 84 1.57 6.45 6.64
N ALA A 85 2.52 5.80 5.96
CA ALA A 85 2.85 6.12 4.57
C ALA A 85 1.69 5.79 3.62
N LEU A 86 0.99 4.66 3.83
CA LEU A 86 -0.17 4.31 3.03
C LEU A 86 -1.30 5.35 3.13
N LYS A 87 -1.61 5.83 4.34
CA LYS A 87 -2.64 6.86 4.54
C LYS A 87 -2.25 8.19 3.87
N LEU A 88 -0.99 8.58 3.99
CA LEU A 88 -0.47 9.79 3.32
C LEU A 88 -0.56 9.67 1.79
N GLU A 89 -0.28 8.49 1.25
CA GLU A 89 -0.40 8.24 -0.19
C GLU A 89 -1.85 8.16 -0.66
N LEU A 90 -2.74 7.52 0.12
CA LEU A 90 -4.16 7.51 -0.18
C LEU A 90 -4.76 8.91 -0.19
N ALA A 91 -4.27 9.83 0.64
CA ALA A 91 -4.69 11.23 0.65
C ALA A 91 -4.27 12.01 -0.61
N LYS A 92 -3.31 11.50 -1.40
CA LYS A 92 -2.87 12.09 -2.68
C LYS A 92 -3.57 11.48 -3.89
N CYS A 93 -4.44 10.50 -3.67
CA CYS A 93 -5.09 9.75 -4.74
C CYS A 93 -6.60 9.96 -4.72
N GLU A 94 -7.20 9.82 -5.89
CA GLU A 94 -8.64 9.77 -6.08
C GLU A 94 -9.07 8.34 -6.42
N VAL A 95 -10.30 7.98 -6.03
CA VAL A 95 -10.90 6.72 -6.43
C VAL A 95 -11.61 6.92 -7.77
N VAL A 96 -11.19 6.18 -8.79
CA VAL A 96 -11.77 6.23 -10.13
C VAL A 96 -12.04 4.82 -10.64
N CYS A 97 -13.00 4.62 -11.54
CA CYS A 97 -13.18 3.32 -12.18
C CYS A 97 -12.06 3.07 -13.21
N SER A 98 -11.77 1.80 -13.50
CA SER A 98 -10.68 1.44 -14.41
C SER A 98 -10.79 2.05 -15.81
N ASN A 99 -12.01 2.36 -16.28
CA ASN A 99 -12.21 2.99 -17.59
C ASN A 99 -11.84 4.47 -17.56
N CYS A 100 -12.33 5.22 -16.56
CA CYS A 100 -11.98 6.62 -16.34
C CYS A 100 -10.47 6.78 -16.10
N HIS A 101 -9.87 5.89 -15.31
CA HIS A 101 -8.43 5.88 -15.08
C HIS A 101 -7.61 5.70 -16.37
N ARG A 102 -8.02 4.78 -17.25
CA ARG A 102 -7.37 4.58 -18.55
C ARG A 102 -7.54 5.80 -19.46
N ALA A 103 -8.72 6.41 -19.48
CA ALA A 103 -8.96 7.64 -20.23
C ALA A 103 -8.08 8.81 -19.74
N ARG A 104 -7.96 9.01 -18.41
CA ARG A 104 -7.01 9.99 -17.82
C ARG A 104 -5.59 9.70 -18.25
N THR A 105 -5.17 8.44 -18.18
CA THR A 105 -3.81 8.04 -18.56
C THR A 105 -3.52 8.31 -20.04
N HIS A 106 -4.47 8.04 -20.93
CA HIS A 106 -4.34 8.36 -22.36
C HIS A 106 -4.18 9.86 -22.58
N LYS A 107 -5.07 10.67 -22.00
CA LYS A 107 -5.03 12.14 -22.11
C LYS A 107 -3.75 12.78 -21.57
N ARG A 108 -3.05 12.14 -20.63
CA ARG A 108 -1.77 12.60 -20.07
C ARG A 108 -0.56 12.26 -20.93
N LEU A 109 -0.72 11.35 -21.89
CA LEU A 109 0.34 10.93 -22.81
C LEU A 109 0.23 11.63 -24.18
N GLU A 110 -0.95 12.17 -24.50
CA GLU A 110 -1.19 13.09 -25.62
C GLU A 110 -0.65 14.50 -25.32
#